data_AF-A0AAJ0BXC2-F1
#
_entry.id   AF-A0AAJ0BXC2-F1
#
_cell.length_a   1.000
_cell.length_b   1.000
_cell.length_c   1.000
_cell.angle_alpha   90.00
_cell.angle_beta   90.00
_cell.angle_gamma   90.00
#
_symmetry.space_group_name_H-M   'P 1'
#
loop_
_entity.id
_entity.type
_entity.pdbx_description
1 polymer ?
#
loop_
_entity_poly.entity_id
_entity_poly.type
_entity_poly.pdbx_seq_one_letter_code
_entity_poly.pdbx_strand_id
1 'polypeptide(L)'
;MVFSSKRQAFLVDQGYAFKVITQLKHMENMPHLAFATPEARRELLLKVLADAESKAWKSEEKESAGLLADGTCFTGMSYVEQNRSAIKSIKGKKAPQSAFFRSIAREKERRQKLAALPWTQRVSHSPGSSLRVAHKLADTC
;
A
#
# COMPACT_ATOMS: atom_id res chain seq x y z
N MET A 1 10.32 -10.41 -18.58
CA MET A 1 10.86 -9.03 -18.46
C MET A 1 9.69 -8.03 -18.41
N VAL A 2 8.98 -7.91 -17.28
CA VAL A 2 7.68 -7.18 -17.22
C VAL A 2 7.84 -5.67 -17.01
N PHE A 3 8.77 -5.27 -16.15
CA PHE A 3 9.09 -3.87 -15.87
C PHE A 3 9.57 -3.12 -17.12
N SER A 4 10.46 -3.76 -17.89
CA SER A 4 11.04 -3.18 -19.09
C SER A 4 9.98 -2.86 -20.15
N SER A 5 8.97 -3.71 -20.34
CA SER A 5 7.88 -3.45 -21.29
C SER A 5 7.05 -2.21 -20.94
N LYS A 6 6.74 -2.01 -19.65
CA LYS A 6 6.03 -0.81 -19.19
C LYS A 6 6.85 0.46 -19.43
N ARG A 7 8.17 0.38 -19.19
CA ARG A 7 9.09 1.49 -19.42
C ARG A 7 9.27 1.80 -20.91
N GLN A 8 9.22 0.80 -21.78
CA GLN A 8 9.27 1.00 -23.23
C GLN A 8 8.05 1.78 -23.72
N ALA A 9 6.85 1.43 -23.26
CA ALA A 9 5.63 2.19 -23.56
C ALA A 9 5.77 3.65 -23.12
N PHE A 10 6.22 3.87 -21.90
CA PHE A 10 6.44 5.22 -21.38
C PHE A 10 7.43 6.06 -22.22
N LEU A 11 8.53 5.45 -22.70
CA LEU A 11 9.50 6.16 -23.55
C LEU A 11 8.92 6.52 -24.92
N VAL A 12 8.08 5.67 -25.49
CA VAL A 12 7.37 5.94 -26.75
C VAL A 12 6.35 7.06 -26.56
N ASP A 13 5.62 7.07 -25.44
CA ASP A 13 4.62 8.10 -25.11
C ASP A 13 5.25 9.50 -24.99
N GLN A 14 6.52 9.58 -24.58
CA GLN A 14 7.29 10.82 -24.52
C GLN A 14 7.88 11.26 -25.87
N GLY A 15 7.71 10.46 -26.93
CA GLY A 15 8.24 10.74 -28.26
C GLY A 15 9.69 10.29 -28.49
N TYR A 16 10.26 9.44 -27.62
CA TYR A 16 11.59 8.87 -27.87
C TYR A 16 11.53 7.69 -28.83
N ALA A 17 12.49 7.62 -29.75
CA ALA A 17 12.68 6.44 -30.59
C ALA A 17 13.40 5.34 -29.78
N PHE A 18 12.75 4.18 -29.64
CA PHE A 18 13.30 3.04 -28.91
C PHE A 18 13.43 1.81 -29.80
N LYS A 19 14.54 1.08 -29.66
CA LYS A 19 14.81 -0.16 -30.38
C LYS A 19 15.36 -1.21 -29.42
N VAL A 20 14.75 -2.39 -29.41
CA VAL A 20 15.27 -3.55 -28.69
C VAL A 20 16.42 -4.16 -29.48
N ILE A 21 17.57 -4.32 -28.82
CA ILE A 21 18.74 -5.00 -29.39
C ILE A 21 19.03 -6.22 -28.53
N THR A 22 19.03 -7.41 -29.14
CA THR A 22 19.28 -8.69 -28.46
C THR A 22 20.76 -9.04 -28.40
N GLN A 23 21.52 -8.65 -29.43
CA GLN A 23 22.95 -8.91 -29.56
C GLN A 23 23.60 -7.72 -30.23
N LEU A 24 24.78 -7.31 -29.75
CA LEU A 24 25.59 -6.32 -30.46
C LEU A 24 26.46 -7.04 -31.49
N LYS A 25 26.65 -6.39 -32.64
CA LYS A 25 27.52 -6.92 -33.71
C LYS A 25 28.95 -7.03 -33.20
N HIS A 26 29.61 -8.15 -33.50
CA HIS A 26 31.03 -8.39 -33.23
C HIS A 26 31.44 -8.39 -31.74
N MET A 27 30.53 -8.70 -30.81
CA MET A 27 30.92 -8.86 -29.39
C MET A 27 31.95 -9.95 -29.14
N GLU A 28 31.94 -11.00 -29.95
CA GLU A 28 32.85 -12.15 -29.82
C GLU A 28 34.28 -11.83 -30.23
N ASN A 29 34.46 -10.81 -31.09
CA ASN A 29 35.76 -10.46 -31.67
C ASN A 29 36.52 -9.39 -30.86
N MET A 30 35.93 -8.89 -29.77
CA MET A 30 36.58 -7.89 -28.93
C MET A 30 37.54 -8.58 -27.95
N PRO A 31 38.86 -8.39 -28.10
CA PRO A 31 39.80 -8.89 -27.11
C PRO A 31 39.54 -8.19 -25.77
N HIS A 32 39.75 -8.90 -24.66
CA HIS A 32 39.54 -8.41 -23.28
C HIS A 32 38.08 -8.24 -22.83
N LEU A 33 37.12 -8.96 -23.41
CA LEU A 33 35.76 -9.01 -22.86
C LEU A 33 35.77 -9.64 -21.45
N ALA A 34 35.40 -8.84 -20.44
CA ALA A 34 35.30 -9.32 -19.07
C ALA A 34 34.28 -10.47 -18.96
N PHE A 35 34.59 -11.47 -18.14
CA PHE A 35 33.75 -12.66 -17.91
C PHE A 35 33.54 -13.57 -19.13
N ALA A 36 34.44 -13.54 -20.12
CA ALA A 36 34.43 -14.48 -21.23
C ALA A 36 34.59 -15.94 -20.75
N THR A 37 35.53 -16.20 -19.83
CA THR A 37 35.77 -17.54 -19.30
C THR A 37 34.68 -17.96 -18.32
N PRO A 38 34.32 -19.25 -18.27
CA PRO A 38 33.34 -19.76 -17.30
C PRO A 38 33.85 -19.68 -15.85
N GLU A 39 35.17 -19.70 -15.64
CA GLU A 39 35.79 -19.58 -14.32
C GLU A 39 35.57 -18.19 -13.70
N ALA A 40 35.85 -17.12 -14.46
CA ALA A 40 35.61 -15.75 -14.01
C ALA A 40 34.13 -15.50 -13.67
N ARG A 41 33.20 -16.18 -14.38
CA ARG A 41 31.76 -16.12 -14.06
C ARG A 41 31.41 -16.80 -12.74
N ARG A 42 32.08 -17.90 -12.38
CA ARG A 42 31.87 -18.57 -11.09
C ARG A 42 32.39 -17.73 -9.93
N GLU A 43 33.56 -17.12 -10.09
CA GLU A 43 34.10 -16.20 -9.07
C GLU A 43 33.17 -15.01 -8.81
N LEU A 44 32.60 -14.43 -9.88
CA LEU A 44 31.62 -13.35 -9.75
C LEU A 44 30.36 -13.84 -9.01
N LEU A 45 29.87 -15.02 -9.35
CA LEU A 45 28.68 -15.59 -8.72
C LEU A 45 28.88 -15.81 -7.22
N LEU A 46 30.06 -16.30 -6.81
CA LEU A 46 30.40 -16.45 -5.39
C LEU A 46 30.39 -15.09 -4.66
N LYS A 47 30.91 -14.02 -5.28
CA LYS A 47 30.87 -12.66 -4.71
C LYS A 47 29.43 -12.14 -4.56
N VAL A 48 28.58 -12.34 -5.57
CA VAL A 48 27.18 -11.90 -5.53
C VAL A 48 26.39 -12.62 -4.42
N LEU A 49 26.65 -13.91 -4.20
CA LEU A 49 26.02 -14.66 -3.11
C LEU A 49 26.44 -14.13 -1.73
N ALA A 50 27.73 -13.88 -1.52
CA ALA A 50 28.23 -13.29 -0.27
C ALA A 50 27.66 -11.87 -0.02
N ASP A 51 27.52 -11.07 -1.09
CA ASP A 51 26.88 -9.76 -1.03
C ASP A 51 25.39 -9.85 -0.69
N ALA A 52 24.68 -10.83 -1.26
CA ALA A 52 23.26 -11.04 -0.98
C ALA A 52 23.05 -11.43 0.49
N GLU A 53 23.87 -12.33 1.03
CA GLU A 53 23.84 -12.71 2.44
C GLU A 53 24.08 -11.52 3.38
N SER A 54 25.02 -10.63 3.03
CA SER A 54 25.34 -9.46 3.86
C SER A 54 24.37 -8.28 3.71
N LYS A 55 23.70 -8.13 2.56
CA LYS A 55 22.75 -7.03 2.28
C LYS A 55 21.31 -7.36 2.68
N ALA A 56 20.94 -8.64 2.79
CA ALA A 56 19.60 -9.09 3.17
C ALA A 56 19.10 -8.48 4.50
N TRP A 57 20.00 -8.07 5.40
CA TRP A 57 19.64 -7.48 6.68
C TRP A 57 19.55 -5.95 6.71
N LYS A 58 19.83 -5.23 5.62
CA LYS A 58 19.97 -3.76 5.65
C LYS A 58 18.97 -2.98 4.79
N SER A 59 18.23 -3.62 3.88
CA SER A 59 17.57 -2.90 2.76
C SER A 59 16.05 -2.79 2.83
N GLU A 60 15.34 -3.73 3.47
CA GLU A 60 13.88 -3.86 3.26
C GLU A 60 13.04 -2.74 3.88
N GLU A 61 13.49 -2.16 4.99
CA GLU A 61 12.70 -1.16 5.73
C GLU A 61 12.85 0.28 5.20
N LYS A 62 13.97 0.62 4.56
CA LYS A 62 14.26 2.00 4.13
C LYS A 62 13.86 2.30 2.68
N GLU A 63 14.03 1.34 1.78
CA GLU A 63 13.74 1.57 0.35
C GLU A 63 12.25 1.53 0.04
N SER A 64 11.48 0.71 0.76
CA SER A 64 10.03 0.65 0.64
C SER A 64 9.37 1.94 1.15
N ALA A 65 9.88 2.52 2.24
CA ALA A 65 9.36 3.76 2.81
C ALA A 65 9.70 5.01 1.97
N GLY A 66 10.94 5.11 1.46
CA GLY A 66 11.38 6.25 0.64
C GLY A 66 10.67 6.34 -0.71
N LEU A 67 10.46 5.20 -1.37
CA LEU A 67 9.85 5.16 -2.70
C LEU A 67 8.33 5.43 -2.68
N LEU A 68 7.66 5.14 -1.56
CA LEU A 68 6.27 5.53 -1.29
C LEU A 68 6.13 7.03 -0.99
N ALA A 69 7.13 7.63 -0.34
CA ALA A 69 7.14 9.05 0.01
C ALA A 69 7.38 9.94 -1.22
N ASP A 70 8.22 9.51 -2.17
CA ASP A 70 8.57 10.27 -3.38
C ASP A 70 7.45 10.29 -4.45
N GLY A 71 6.27 9.74 -4.16
CA GLY A 71 5.11 9.81 -5.06
C GLY A 71 5.32 9.11 -6.42
N THR A 72 6.39 8.31 -6.55
CA THR A 72 6.66 7.54 -7.77
C THR A 72 5.66 6.39 -7.85
N CYS A 73 4.53 6.68 -8.49
CA CYS A 73 3.39 5.80 -8.76
C CYS A 73 3.74 4.65 -9.72
N PHE A 74 4.92 4.04 -9.61
CA PHE A 74 5.41 3.06 -10.58
C PHE A 74 5.66 1.70 -9.93
N THR A 75 6.21 1.69 -8.71
CA THR A 75 6.42 0.48 -7.90
C THR A 75 5.15 0.03 -7.17
N GLY A 76 4.38 0.97 -6.60
CA GLY A 76 3.07 0.65 -6.02
C GLY A 76 2.06 0.17 -7.06
N MET A 77 2.15 0.69 -8.29
CA MET A 77 1.18 0.40 -9.35
C MET A 77 1.37 -1.00 -9.95
N SER A 78 2.61 -1.53 -10.06
CA SER A 78 2.84 -2.88 -10.59
C SER A 78 2.31 -3.99 -9.68
N TYR A 79 2.44 -3.82 -8.36
CA TYR A 79 1.94 -4.78 -7.37
C TYR A 79 0.41 -4.78 -7.30
N VAL A 80 -0.21 -3.60 -7.40
CA VAL A 80 -1.67 -3.44 -7.42
C VAL A 80 -2.29 -3.95 -8.73
N GLU A 81 -1.62 -3.77 -9.88
CA GLU A 81 -2.12 -4.24 -11.18
C GLU A 81 -2.16 -5.77 -11.27
N GLN A 82 -1.12 -6.45 -10.76
CA GLN A 82 -1.05 -7.92 -10.74
C GLN A 82 -2.15 -8.54 -9.87
N ASN A 83 -2.48 -7.88 -8.76
CA ASN A 83 -3.53 -8.31 -7.84
C ASN A 83 -4.87 -7.58 -8.08
N ARG A 84 -5.08 -6.88 -9.19
CA ARG A 84 -6.28 -6.03 -9.39
C ARG A 84 -7.58 -6.82 -9.35
N SER A 85 -7.61 -8.02 -9.95
CA SER A 85 -8.76 -8.93 -9.91
C SER A 85 -8.97 -9.56 -8.53
N ALA A 86 -7.87 -9.90 -7.83
CA ALA A 86 -7.89 -10.40 -6.46
C ALA A 86 -8.37 -9.31 -5.47
N ILE A 87 -7.84 -8.09 -5.55
CA ILE A 87 -8.26 -6.93 -4.76
C ILE A 87 -9.71 -6.55 -5.06
N LYS A 88 -10.16 -6.62 -6.33
CA LYS A 88 -11.56 -6.36 -6.70
C LYS A 88 -12.51 -7.40 -6.10
N SER A 89 -12.12 -8.68 -6.08
CA SER A 89 -12.91 -9.74 -5.44
C SER A 89 -12.87 -9.70 -3.91
N ILE A 90 -11.77 -9.22 -3.31
CA ILE A 90 -11.67 -8.95 -1.86
C ILE A 90 -12.50 -7.72 -1.46
N LYS A 91 -12.49 -6.65 -2.26
CA LYS A 91 -13.23 -5.39 -1.99
C LYS A 91 -14.75 -5.57 -2.07
N GLY A 92 -15.22 -6.55 -2.84
CA GLY A 92 -16.64 -6.95 -2.88
C GLY A 92 -17.08 -7.82 -1.70
N LYS A 93 -16.15 -8.52 -1.05
CA LYS A 93 -16.42 -9.38 0.11
C LYS A 93 -16.18 -8.57 1.38
N LYS A 94 -17.22 -7.87 1.87
CA LYS A 94 -17.20 -7.36 3.25
C LYS A 94 -17.05 -8.58 4.16
N ALA A 95 -15.90 -8.71 4.82
CA ALA A 95 -15.68 -9.76 5.82
C ALA A 95 -16.86 -9.75 6.81
N PRO A 96 -17.28 -10.92 7.35
CA PRO A 96 -18.34 -10.97 8.34
C PRO A 96 -17.89 -10.20 9.59
N GLN A 97 -18.25 -8.92 9.64
CA GLN A 97 -17.88 -8.06 10.75
C GLN A 97 -18.60 -8.57 11.99
N SER A 98 -17.85 -8.99 13.01
CA SER A 98 -18.42 -9.53 14.24
C SER A 98 -19.42 -8.54 14.85
N ALA A 99 -20.42 -9.07 15.58
CA ALA A 99 -21.45 -8.25 16.22
C ALA A 99 -20.86 -7.15 17.12
N PHE A 100 -19.70 -7.41 17.72
CA PHE A 100 -18.91 -6.49 18.52
C PHE A 100 -18.37 -5.29 17.73
N PHE A 101 -17.76 -5.50 16.56
CA PHE A 101 -17.25 -4.36 15.78
C PHE A 101 -18.39 -3.51 15.19
N ARG A 102 -19.56 -4.12 14.94
CA ARG A 102 -20.77 -3.39 14.53
C ARG A 102 -21.37 -2.55 15.66
N SER A 103 -21.27 -2.98 16.93
CA SER A 103 -21.71 -2.13 18.05
C SER A 103 -20.75 -0.95 18.25
N ILE A 104 -19.44 -1.16 18.15
CA ILE A 104 -18.45 -0.08 18.23
C ILE A 104 -18.61 0.95 17.11
N ALA A 105 -18.85 0.52 15.87
CA ALA A 105 -19.07 1.45 14.76
C ALA A 105 -20.34 2.30 14.98
N ARG A 106 -21.44 1.69 15.44
CA ARG A 106 -22.68 2.40 15.79
C ARG A 106 -22.49 3.37 16.96
N GLU A 107 -21.73 2.98 17.98
CA GLU A 107 -21.35 3.82 19.12
C GLU A 107 -20.57 5.06 18.65
N LYS A 108 -19.57 4.85 17.78
CA LYS A 108 -18.75 5.92 17.21
C LYS A 108 -19.58 6.88 16.37
N GLU A 109 -20.52 6.36 15.57
CA GLU A 109 -21.43 7.17 14.77
C GLU A 109 -22.40 7.98 15.65
N ARG A 110 -22.94 7.39 16.73
CA ARG A 110 -23.72 8.14 17.73
C ARG A 110 -22.90 9.24 18.37
N ARG A 111 -21.65 8.95 18.77
CA ARG A 111 -20.74 9.95 19.34
C ARG A 111 -20.40 11.06 18.33
N GLN A 112 -20.21 10.72 17.07
CA GLN A 112 -19.98 11.71 16.00
C GLN A 112 -21.22 12.58 15.77
N LYS A 113 -22.43 12.00 15.78
CA LYS A 113 -23.68 12.75 15.69
C LYS A 113 -23.86 13.68 16.90
N LEU A 114 -23.60 13.19 18.12
CA LEU A 114 -23.61 14.01 19.34
C LEU A 114 -22.52 15.09 19.33
N ALA A 115 -21.37 14.82 18.71
CA ALA A 115 -20.30 15.79 18.52
C ALA A 115 -20.60 16.82 17.41
N ALA A 116 -21.46 16.46 16.45
CA ALA A 116 -21.95 17.36 15.40
C ALA A 116 -23.12 18.23 15.88
N LEU A 117 -23.81 17.83 16.96
CA LEU A 117 -24.84 18.65 17.59
C LEU A 117 -24.21 19.86 18.31
N PRO A 118 -24.90 21.02 18.29
CA PRO A 118 -24.48 22.22 19.02
C PRO A 118 -24.38 21.93 20.53
N TRP A 119 -23.45 22.62 21.20
CA TRP A 119 -23.04 22.34 22.58
C TRP A 119 -24.21 22.34 23.59
N THR A 120 -25.30 23.05 23.29
CA THR A 120 -26.53 23.13 24.09
C THR A 120 -27.31 21.81 24.16
N GLN A 121 -27.10 20.89 23.20
CA GLN A 121 -27.82 19.61 23.10
C GLN A 121 -26.96 18.39 23.50
N ARG A 122 -25.70 18.61 23.88
CA ARG A 122 -24.70 17.55 24.16
C ARG A 122 -24.81 16.96 25.59
N VAL A 123 -25.54 17.60 26.51
CA VAL A 123 -25.45 17.32 27.96
C VAL A 123 -26.51 16.33 28.49
N SER A 124 -27.52 15.94 27.73
CA SER A 124 -28.63 15.13 28.26
C SER A 124 -28.72 13.74 27.63
N HIS A 125 -27.80 12.81 27.93
CA HIS A 125 -28.05 11.36 27.80
C HIS A 125 -27.02 10.61 28.66
N SER A 126 -27.32 10.48 29.96
CA SER A 126 -26.60 9.55 30.85
C SER A 126 -27.37 8.21 30.89
N PRO A 127 -26.75 7.08 30.51
CA PRO A 127 -27.43 5.79 30.45
C PRO A 127 -27.50 5.16 31.84
N GLY A 128 -28.53 5.51 32.62
CA GLY A 128 -28.77 4.85 33.90
C GLY A 128 -29.50 5.74 34.92
N SER A 129 -30.78 6.01 34.70
CA SER A 129 -31.64 6.50 35.78
C SER A 129 -33.09 6.05 35.52
N SER A 130 -33.44 4.88 36.06
CA SER A 130 -34.80 4.65 36.49
C SER A 130 -35.04 5.53 37.71
N LEU A 131 -36.02 6.43 37.68
CA LEU A 131 -36.76 6.89 38.85
C LEU A 131 -38.06 7.53 38.35
N ARG A 132 -39.16 6.83 38.63
CA ARG A 132 -40.53 7.38 38.67
C ARG A 132 -40.63 8.35 39.86
N VAL A 133 -41.77 9.09 39.90
CA VAL A 133 -42.35 9.95 40.97
C VAL A 133 -42.24 11.43 40.59
N ALA A 134 -43.26 12.28 40.67
CA ALA A 134 -44.69 12.12 40.88
C ALA A 134 -45.42 13.43 40.48
N HIS A 135 -46.74 13.34 40.48
CA HIS A 135 -47.75 14.35 40.26
C HIS A 135 -47.64 15.66 41.10
N LYS A 136 -48.23 16.70 40.48
CA LYS A 136 -49.22 17.68 41.00
C LYS A 136 -48.78 19.10 41.45
N LEU A 137 -49.43 20.06 40.78
CA LEU A 137 -50.02 21.36 41.23
C LEU A 137 -49.03 22.52 41.49
N ALA A 138 -49.02 23.54 40.64
CA ALA A 138 -49.81 24.80 40.65
C ALA A 138 -48.86 25.94 41.15
N ASP A 139 -48.84 27.19 40.68
CA ASP A 139 -49.91 28.12 40.35
C ASP A 139 -49.44 29.18 39.33
N THR A 140 -50.34 29.53 38.41
CA THR A 140 -50.54 30.90 37.96
C THR A 140 -51.40 31.61 39.02
N CYS A 141 -50.73 32.33 39.93
CA CYS A 141 -51.08 33.60 40.59
C CYS A 141 -50.14 33.81 41.78
#